data_AF-A0A2V8UIZ9-F1
#
_entry.id   AF-A0A2V8UIZ9-F1
#
_cell.length_a   1.000
_cell.length_b   1.000
_cell.length_c   1.000
_cell.angle_alpha   90.00
_cell.angle_beta   90.00
_cell.angle_gamma   90.00
#
_symmetry.space_group_name_H-M   'P 1'
#
loop_
_entity.id
_entity.type
_entity.pdbx_description
1 polymer ?
#
loop_
_entity_poly.entity_id
_entity_poly.type
_entity_poly.pdbx_seq_one_letter_code
_entity_poly.pdbx_strand_id
1 'polypeptide(L)' 'MGDLFMSLIHTCELNRVNPFDYLTELLRHAEELKRQPSEWMPWNYRATLARLTTPAAA' A
#
# COMPACT_ATOMS: atom_id res chain seq x y z
N MET A 1 2.33 -0.84 -19.97
CA MET A 1 2.11 -1.77 -18.84
C MET A 1 3.35 -1.94 -17.97
N GLY A 2 4.56 -2.10 -18.52
CA GLY A 2 5.80 -2.15 -17.72
C GLY A 2 6.19 -0.78 -17.13
N ASP A 3 5.84 0.29 -17.83
CA ASP A 3 5.89 1.71 -17.47
C ASP A 3 5.17 2.05 -16.16
N LEU A 4 4.00 1.47 -15.90
CA LEU A 4 3.27 1.66 -14.65
C LEU A 4 4.02 1.03 -13.47
N PHE A 5 4.51 -0.20 -13.64
CA PHE A 5 5.30 -0.89 -12.62
C PHE A 5 6.67 -0.25 -12.41
N MET A 6 7.34 0.20 -13.47
CA MET A 6 8.61 0.94 -13.40
C MET A 6 8.43 2.26 -12.66
N SER A 7 7.35 3.01 -12.93
CA SER A 7 7.05 4.26 -12.21
C SER A 7 6.70 4.01 -10.75
N LEU A 8 5.96 2.93 -10.45
CA LEU A 8 5.63 2.53 -9.08
C LEU A 8 6.86 2.06 -8.31
N ILE A 9 7.74 1.26 -8.92
CA ILE A 9 9.00 0.82 -8.30
C ILE A 9 9.88 2.02 -8.02
N HIS A 10 10.03 2.96 -8.96
CA HIS A 10 10.81 4.17 -8.76
C HIS A 10 10.23 5.07 -7.66
N THR A 11 8.90 5.17 -7.57
CA THR A 11 8.20 5.89 -6.49
C THR A 11 8.38 5.19 -5.15
N CYS A 12 8.35 3.85 -5.11
CA CYS A 12 8.63 3.07 -3.91
C CYS A 12 10.08 3.23 -3.45
N GLU A 13 11.05 3.23 -4.37
CA GLU A 13 12.47 3.51 -4.07
C GLU A 13 12.66 4.91 -3.47
N LEU A 14 12.03 5.92 -4.08
CA LEU A 14 12.03 7.30 -3.58
C LEU A 14 11.44 7.44 -2.17
N ASN A 15 10.43 6.63 -1.85
CA ASN A 15 9.79 6.61 -0.54
C ASN A 15 10.43 5.59 0.43
N ARG A 16 11.50 4.88 0.02
CA ARG A 16 12.12 3.75 0.74
C ARG A 16 11.10 2.70 1.22
N VAL A 17 10.07 2.48 0.40
CA VAL A 17 9.05 1.46 0.61
C VAL A 17 9.48 0.22 -0.15
N ASN A 18 9.39 -0.95 0.50
CA ASN A 18 9.65 -2.21 -0.19
C ASN A 18 8.48 -2.49 -1.15
N PRO A 19 8.69 -2.52 -2.48
CA PRO A 19 7.60 -2.72 -3.43
C PRO A 19 6.94 -4.10 -3.29
N PHE A 20 7.67 -5.11 -2.82
CA PHE A 20 7.11 -6.44 -2.57
C PHE A 20 6.17 -6.44 -1.36
N ASP A 21 6.55 -5.73 -0.30
CA ASP A 21 5.70 -5.51 0.88
C ASP A 21 4.42 -4.77 0.48
N TYR A 22 4.56 -3.67 -0.26
CA TYR A 22 3.43 -2.89 -0.76
C TYR A 22 2.45 -3.72 -1.62
N LEU A 23 2.96 -4.50 -2.59
CA LEU A 23 2.11 -5.36 -3.42
C LEU A 23 1.46 -6.49 -2.61
N THR A 24 2.17 -7.06 -1.64
CA THR A 24 1.63 -8.10 -0.76
C THR A 24 0.46 -7.58 0.06
N GLU A 25 0.60 -6.37 0.61
CA GLU A 25 -0.44 -5.73 1.42
C GLU A 25 -1.64 -5.29 0.57
N LEU A 26 -1.41 -4.80 -0.66
CA LEU A 26 -2.49 -4.53 -1.61
C LEU A 26 -3.29 -5.79 -1.97
N LEU A 27 -2.60 -6.93 -2.14
CA LEU A 27 -3.25 -8.21 -2.44
C LEU A 27 -4.02 -8.74 -1.21
N ARG A 28 -3.47 -8.58 0.00
CA ARG A 28 -4.11 -8.97 1.27
C ARG A 28 -5.36 -8.14 1.56
N HIS A 29 -5.35 -6.86 1.18
CA HIS A 29 -6.41 -5.89 1.45
C HIS A 29 -7.11 -5.40 0.16
N ALA A 30 -7.27 -6.30 -0.81
CA ALA A 30 -7.85 -5.97 -2.12
C ALA A 30 -9.29 -5.43 -2.01
N GLU A 31 -10.06 -5.84 -1.01
CA GLU A 31 -11.42 -5.36 -0.77
C GLU A 31 -11.44 -3.93 -0.21
N GLU A 32 -10.55 -3.60 0.72
CA GLU A 32 -10.38 -2.22 1.21
C GLU A 32 -9.81 -1.30 0.12
N LEU A 33 -8.91 -1.81 -0.72
CA LEU A 33 -8.37 -1.12 -1.88
C LEU A 33 -9.47 -0.72 -2.86
N LYS A 34 -10.41 -1.62 -3.16
CA LYS A 34 -11.58 -1.31 -4.02
C LYS A 34 -12.47 -0.23 -3.42
N ARG A 35 -12.61 -0.21 -2.09
CA ARG A 35 -13.43 0.79 -1.38
C ARG A 35 -12.76 2.16 -1.35
N GLN A 36 -11.44 2.22 -1.12
CA GLN A 36 -10.73 3.48 -0.88
C GLN A 36 -9.32 3.50 -1.51
N PRO A 37 -9.22 3.53 -2.85
CA PRO A 37 -7.92 3.41 -3.53
C PRO A 37 -6.92 4.51 -3.16
N SER A 38 -7.39 5.72 -2.82
CA SER A 38 -6.56 6.85 -2.41
C SER A 38 -5.81 6.63 -1.08
N GLU A 39 -6.36 5.81 -0.18
CA GLU A 39 -5.74 5.49 1.13
C GLU A 39 -4.70 4.37 1.03
N TRP A 40 -4.69 3.66 -0.10
CA TRP A 40 -3.78 2.54 -0.38
C TRP A 40 -2.63 2.93 -1.30
N MET A 41 -2.46 4.22 -1.60
CA MET A 41 -1.28 4.72 -2.31
C MET A 41 0.01 4.39 -1.53
N PRO A 42 1.18 4.27 -2.19
CA PRO A 42 2.42 3.81 -1.54
C PRO A 42 2.94 4.73 -0.44
N TRP A 43 2.49 5.98 -0.39
CA TRP A 43 2.78 6.93 0.70
C TRP A 43 1.75 6.88 1.86
N ASN A 44 0.54 6.37 1.62
CA ASN A 44 -0.55 6.32 2.61
C ASN A 44 -0.78 4.91 3.19
N TYR A 45 -0.41 3.85 2.47
CA TYR A 45 -0.76 2.48 2.84
C TYR A 45 -0.23 2.10 4.23
N ARG A 46 0.95 2.59 4.65
CA ARG A 46 1.50 2.31 5.99
C ARG A 46 0.64 2.88 7.11
N ALA A 47 0.06 4.07 6.92
CA ALA A 47 -0.87 4.65 7.88
C ALA A 47 -2.20 3.89 7.89
N THR A 48 -2.66 3.44 6.72
CA THR A 48 -3.83 2.57 6.60
C THR A 48 -3.61 1.23 7.31
N LEU A 49 -2.45 0.59 7.11
CA LEU A 49 -2.05 -0.62 7.82
C LEU A 49 -1.96 -0.40 9.32
N ALA A 50 -1.37 0.71 9.79
CA ALA A 50 -1.32 1.00 11.23
C ALA A 50 -2.74 1.12 11.84
N ARG A 51 -3.69 1.69 11.11
CA ARG A 51 -5.11 1.76 11.52
C ARG A 51 -5.81 0.40 11.51
N LEU A 52 -5.49 -0.46 10.54
CA LEU A 52 -6.07 -1.81 10.43
C LEU A 52 -5.43 -2.80 11.42
N THR A 53 -4.14 -2.66 11.69
CA THR A 53 -3.37 -3.50 12.61
C THR A 53 -3.62 -3.16 14.06
N THR A 54 -3.91 -1.90 14.41
CA THR A 54 -4.30 -1.54 15.78
C THR A 54 -5.69 -2.15 16.04
N PRO A 55 -5.79 -3.28 16.78
CA PRO A 55 -7.09 -3.69 17.24
C PRO A 55 -7.43 -2.65 18.31
N ALA A 56 -8.57 -1.97 18.19
CA ALA A 56 -9.09 -1.24 19.33
C ALA A 56 -9.13 -2.23 20.50
N ALA A 57 -8.22 -2.06 21.46
CA ALA A 57 -8.13 -2.89 22.64
C ALA A 57 -9.49 -2.79 23.34
N ALA A 58 -10.23 -3.89 23.32
CA ALA A 58 -11.42 -4.13 24.11
C ALA A 58 -11.00 -4.80 25.43
#